data_AF-A0A9E2J0H4-F1
#
_entry.id   AF-A0A9E2J0H4-F1
#
_cell.length_a   1.000
_cell.length_b   1.000
_cell.length_c   1.000
_cell.angle_alpha   90.00
_cell.angle_beta   90.00
_cell.angle_gamma   90.00
#
_symmetry.space_group_name_H-M   'P 1'
#
loop_
_entity.id
_entity.type
_entity.pdbx_description
1 polymer ?
#
loop_
_entity_poly.entity_id
_entity_poly.type
_entity_poly.pdbx_seq_one_letter_code
_entity_poly.pdbx_strand_id
1 'polypeptide(L)'
;YYWNTATSAWTALTTTVNAATNTLTVTTNHFTDFAILGSPGQDIAEGALIRAIGDIDVYIVKYMGSKQFKRLILSPSVFNSYQHLKWGDVLDIDKSVVDSFTTSELVRTVNDTKVYKLYPAGDTGEKRWIKTAEGFNRMGYDWDAIYEINAVDRNSYDTGANIE
;
A
#
# COMPACT_ATOMS: atom_id res chain seq x y z
N TYR A 1 12.95 -17.27 -7.57
CA TYR A 1 12.09 -17.37 -8.77
C TYR A 1 12.33 -18.71 -9.44
N TYR A 2 11.33 -19.27 -10.10
CA TYR A 2 11.48 -20.43 -10.99
C TYR A 2 11.10 -20.03 -12.42
N TRP A 3 11.73 -20.64 -13.41
CA TRP A 3 11.36 -20.44 -14.81
C TRP A 3 10.13 -21.28 -15.15
N ASN A 4 9.05 -20.61 -15.56
CA ASN A 4 7.83 -21.26 -16.05
C ASN A 4 7.92 -21.39 -17.58
N THR A 5 8.11 -22.61 -18.06
CA THR A 5 8.24 -22.92 -19.49
C THR A 5 6.94 -22.78 -20.27
N ALA A 6 5.78 -22.91 -19.61
CA ALA A 6 4.49 -22.74 -20.27
C ALA A 6 4.22 -21.27 -20.61
N THR A 7 4.70 -20.35 -19.78
CA THR A 7 4.52 -18.91 -19.96
C THR A 7 5.78 -18.19 -20.45
N SER A 8 6.90 -18.90 -20.60
CA SER A 8 8.22 -18.33 -20.89
C SER A 8 8.56 -17.13 -19.99
N ALA A 9 8.33 -17.27 -18.68
CA ALA A 9 8.50 -16.16 -17.73
C ALA A 9 9.00 -16.65 -16.36
N TRP A 10 9.72 -15.77 -15.65
CA TRP A 10 10.09 -15.98 -14.24
C TRP A 10 8.86 -15.83 -13.34
N THR A 11 8.60 -16.84 -12.52
CA THR A 11 7.51 -16.83 -11.52
C THR A 11 8.10 -16.71 -10.12
N ALA A 12 7.57 -15.78 -9.33
CA ALA A 12 7.99 -15.56 -7.96
C ALA A 12 7.59 -16.75 -7.06
N LEU A 13 8.45 -17.07 -6.10
CA LEU A 13 8.15 -18.03 -5.03
C LEU A 13 8.24 -17.30 -3.70
N THR A 14 7.30 -17.59 -2.80
CA THR A 14 7.37 -17.09 -1.42
C THR A 14 8.65 -17.59 -0.78
N THR A 15 9.52 -16.66 -0.41
CA THR A 15 10.85 -16.95 0.13
C THR A 15 10.93 -16.39 1.55
N THR A 16 11.40 -17.20 2.49
CA THR A 16 11.72 -16.76 3.85
C THR A 16 13.19 -16.36 3.92
N VAL A 17 13.47 -15.15 4.39
CA VAL A 17 14.84 -14.65 4.61
C VAL A 17 15.20 -14.83 6.08
N ASN A 18 16.28 -15.56 6.37
CA ASN A 18 16.89 -15.58 7.69
C ASN A 18 18.21 -14.82 7.65
N ALA A 19 18.18 -13.58 8.14
CA ALA A 19 19.34 -12.69 8.16
C ALA A 19 20.39 -13.10 9.21
N ALA A 20 20.03 -13.85 10.25
CA ALA A 20 20.98 -14.31 11.27
C ALA A 20 21.91 -15.40 10.73
N THR A 21 21.41 -16.24 9.83
CA THR A 21 22.16 -17.34 9.23
C THR A 21 22.52 -17.11 7.76
N ASN A 22 22.15 -15.96 7.18
CA ASN A 22 22.30 -15.66 5.76
C ASN A 22 21.69 -16.75 4.85
N THR A 23 20.50 -17.24 5.20
CA THR A 23 19.81 -18.29 4.42
C THR A 23 18.51 -17.79 3.80
N LEU A 24 18.23 -18.27 2.60
CA LEU A 24 16.95 -18.13 1.90
C LEU A 24 16.29 -19.50 1.86
N THR A 25 15.05 -19.60 2.33
CA THR A 25 14.27 -20.84 2.29
C THR A 25 13.08 -20.65 1.36
N VAL A 26 12.91 -21.56 0.41
CA VAL A 26 11.80 -21.58 -0.54
C VAL A 26 11.27 -23.00 -0.65
N THR A 27 9.95 -23.15 -0.77
CA THR A 27 9.32 -24.46 -1.00
C THR A 27 8.78 -24.50 -2.42
N THR A 28 9.04 -25.58 -3.14
CA THR A 28 8.52 -25.84 -4.49
C THR A 28 8.14 -27.31 -4.60
N ASN A 29 7.14 -27.63 -5.43
CA ASN A 29 6.71 -28.99 -5.74
C ASN A 29 7.35 -29.56 -7.02
N HIS A 30 8.23 -28.79 -7.67
CA HIS A 30 8.90 -29.16 -8.92
C HIS A 30 10.29 -28.53 -8.97
N PHE A 31 11.19 -29.10 -9.77
CA PHE A 31 12.54 -28.62 -9.96
C PHE A 31 12.71 -28.10 -11.39
N THR A 32 13.02 -26.81 -11.54
CA THR A 32 13.27 -26.13 -12.83
C THR A 32 14.43 -25.16 -12.67
N ASP A 33 14.78 -24.43 -13.74
CA ASP A 33 15.73 -23.33 -13.64
C ASP A 33 15.27 -22.33 -12.57
N PHE A 34 16.17 -22.05 -11.64
CA PHE A 34 15.92 -21.12 -10.56
C PHE A 34 16.89 -19.96 -10.62
N ALA A 35 16.40 -18.78 -10.23
CA ALA A 35 17.22 -17.60 -10.05
C ALA A 35 16.88 -16.94 -8.71
N ILE A 36 17.92 -16.55 -7.99
CA ILE A 36 17.83 -15.58 -6.90
C ILE A 36 17.96 -14.22 -7.55
N LEU A 37 16.84 -13.55 -7.74
CA LEU A 37 16.79 -12.18 -8.20
C LEU A 37 16.62 -11.31 -6.95
N GLY A 38 17.66 -10.56 -6.61
CA GLY A 38 17.53 -9.43 -5.70
C GLY A 38 17.47 -8.17 -6.56
N SER A 39 16.47 -7.33 -6.36
CA SER A 39 16.62 -5.93 -6.72
C SER A 39 17.48 -5.28 -5.63
N PRO A 40 18.48 -4.44 -5.99
CA PRO A 40 18.97 -3.49 -5.00
C PRO A 40 17.74 -2.76 -4.48
N GLY A 41 17.52 -2.81 -3.17
CA GLY A 41 16.35 -2.21 -2.55
C GLY A 41 16.18 -0.82 -3.12
N GLN A 42 15.13 -0.61 -3.90
CA GLN A 42 14.91 0.69 -4.50
C GLN A 42 14.60 1.61 -3.33
N ASP A 43 15.42 2.65 -3.12
CA ASP A 43 15.19 3.61 -2.06
C ASP A 43 13.89 4.36 -2.38
N ILE A 44 12.80 3.88 -1.81
CA ILE A 44 11.49 4.51 -1.93
C ILE A 44 11.47 5.68 -0.95
N ALA A 45 11.42 6.91 -1.48
CA ALA A 45 11.35 8.10 -0.65
C ALA A 45 9.97 8.25 0.02
N GLU A 46 9.92 9.00 1.12
CA GLU A 46 8.64 9.46 1.67
C GLU A 46 7.89 10.30 0.63
N GLY A 47 6.58 10.08 0.51
CA GLY A 47 5.75 10.73 -0.51
C GLY A 47 5.86 10.12 -1.91
N ALA A 48 6.70 9.10 -2.12
CA ALA A 48 6.79 8.42 -3.40
C ALA A 48 5.47 7.76 -3.79
N LEU A 49 5.22 7.73 -5.11
CA LEU A 49 4.11 7.02 -5.71
C LEU A 49 4.62 5.67 -6.20
N ILE A 50 3.96 4.59 -5.80
CA ILE A 50 4.36 3.22 -6.15
C ILE A 50 3.19 2.44 -6.72
N ARG A 51 3.49 1.51 -7.62
CA ARG A 51 2.56 0.56 -8.21
C ARG A 51 3.27 -0.78 -8.39
N ALA A 52 2.55 -1.88 -8.14
CA ALA A 52 3.11 -3.19 -8.42
C ALA A 52 3.18 -3.41 -9.95
N ILE A 53 4.28 -3.94 -10.46
CA ILE A 53 4.42 -4.23 -11.90
C ILE A 53 3.24 -5.10 -12.38
N GLY A 54 2.51 -4.61 -13.38
CA GLY A 54 1.34 -5.29 -13.96
C GLY A 54 0.02 -5.03 -13.21
N ASP A 55 0.02 -4.25 -12.14
CA ASP A 55 -1.15 -3.80 -11.41
C ASP A 55 -1.61 -2.41 -11.90
N ILE A 56 -2.80 -1.98 -11.49
CA ILE A 56 -3.36 -0.65 -11.76
C ILE A 56 -3.41 0.23 -10.50
N ASP A 57 -3.40 -0.37 -9.31
CA ASP A 57 -3.51 0.35 -8.05
C ASP A 57 -2.25 1.17 -7.75
N VAL A 58 -2.43 2.48 -7.58
CA VAL A 58 -1.35 3.41 -7.22
C VAL A 58 -1.44 3.74 -5.74
N TYR A 59 -0.30 3.69 -5.05
CA TYR A 59 -0.20 4.00 -3.64
C TYR A 59 0.75 5.18 -3.40
N ILE A 60 0.46 5.97 -2.36
CA ILE A 60 1.37 6.99 -1.83
C ILE A 60 2.02 6.54 -0.52
N VAL A 61 3.34 6.67 -0.44
CA VAL A 61 4.15 6.20 0.70
C VAL A 61 4.26 7.26 1.79
N LYS A 62 4.23 6.84 3.05
CA LYS A 62 4.46 7.68 4.24
C LYS A 62 5.36 6.95 5.24
N TYR A 63 6.27 7.68 5.86
CA TYR A 63 7.14 7.18 6.93
C TYR A 63 6.80 7.85 8.26
N MET A 64 6.84 7.05 9.34
CA MET A 64 6.66 7.53 10.71
C MET A 64 7.65 6.79 11.62
N GLY A 65 8.79 7.42 11.86
CA GLY A 65 9.91 6.73 12.51
C GLY A 65 10.34 5.50 11.70
N SER A 66 10.29 4.32 12.30
CA SER A 66 10.59 3.04 11.62
C SER A 66 9.39 2.41 10.91
N LYS A 67 8.19 3.00 11.01
CA LYS A 67 6.99 2.48 10.36
C LYS A 67 6.89 2.99 8.93
N GLN A 68 6.50 2.10 8.03
CA GLN A 68 6.33 2.39 6.61
C GLN A 68 4.90 2.05 6.20
N PHE A 69 4.19 3.06 5.70
CA PHE A 69 2.81 2.94 5.28
C PHE A 69 2.67 3.22 3.79
N LYS A 70 1.62 2.64 3.21
CA LYS A 70 1.12 2.99 1.89
C LYS A 70 -0.38 3.27 1.96
N ARG A 71 -0.89 4.20 1.16
CA ARG A 71 -2.32 4.45 1.03
C ARG A 71 -2.73 4.39 -0.43
N LEU A 72 -3.81 3.68 -0.73
CA LEU A 72 -4.40 3.64 -2.06
C LEU A 72 -4.86 5.05 -2.50
N ILE A 73 -4.48 5.44 -3.72
CA ILE A 73 -5.10 6.55 -4.44
C ILE A 73 -6.26 5.97 -5.24
N LEU A 74 -7.48 6.19 -4.74
CA LEU A 74 -8.67 5.41 -5.12
C LEU A 74 -8.95 5.33 -6.62
N SER A 75 -8.72 6.43 -7.36
CA SER A 75 -9.04 6.50 -8.78
C SER A 75 -8.21 7.57 -9.49
N PRO A 76 -8.17 7.57 -10.84
CA PRO A 76 -7.49 8.62 -11.58
C PRO A 76 -8.02 10.03 -11.31
N SER A 77 -9.31 10.16 -11.00
CA SER A 77 -9.92 11.44 -10.61
C SER A 77 -9.36 11.95 -9.28
N VAL A 78 -9.24 11.07 -8.29
CA VAL A 78 -8.60 11.39 -7.01
C VAL A 78 -7.13 11.77 -7.22
N PHE A 79 -6.39 11.00 -8.02
CA PHE A 79 -5.00 11.30 -8.35
C PHE A 79 -4.85 12.72 -8.92
N ASN A 80 -5.62 13.04 -9.96
CA ASN A 80 -5.56 14.33 -10.65
C ASN A 80 -6.05 15.51 -9.79
N SER A 81 -6.77 15.25 -8.70
CA SER A 81 -7.17 16.30 -7.73
C SER A 81 -5.97 16.84 -6.94
N TYR A 82 -4.89 16.07 -6.80
CA TYR A 82 -3.66 16.49 -6.16
C TYR A 82 -2.72 17.14 -7.18
N GLN A 83 -2.68 18.47 -7.19
CA GLN A 83 -1.91 19.27 -8.16
C GLN A 83 -0.39 19.00 -8.17
N HIS A 84 0.15 18.42 -7.09
CA HIS A 84 1.57 18.12 -6.95
C HIS A 84 1.93 16.69 -7.38
N LEU A 85 0.96 15.80 -7.58
CA LEU A 85 1.20 14.43 -8.02
C LEU A 85 1.27 14.37 -9.55
N LYS A 86 2.15 13.52 -10.08
CA LYS A 86 2.31 13.31 -11.52
C LYS A 86 2.36 11.83 -11.81
N TRP A 87 1.63 11.40 -12.84
CA TRP A 87 1.64 9.99 -13.27
C TRP A 87 3.04 9.49 -13.67
N GLY A 88 3.89 10.38 -14.18
CA GLY A 88 5.28 10.04 -14.50
C GLY A 88 6.18 9.81 -13.28
N ASP A 89 5.73 10.18 -12.08
CA ASP A 89 6.47 9.94 -10.83
C ASP A 89 6.08 8.60 -10.18
N VAL A 90 5.13 7.86 -10.78
CA VAL A 90 4.73 6.52 -10.30
C VAL A 90 5.83 5.50 -10.62
N LEU A 91 6.38 4.90 -9.58
CA LEU A 91 7.39 3.86 -9.69
C LEU A 91 6.71 2.49 -9.84
N ASP A 92 6.97 1.80 -10.94
CA ASP A 92 6.61 0.39 -11.12
C ASP A 92 7.66 -0.48 -10.43
N ILE A 93 7.28 -1.15 -9.34
CA ILE A 93 8.19 -1.93 -8.49
C ILE A 93 7.64 -3.34 -8.23
N ASP A 94 8.49 -4.22 -7.71
CA ASP A 94 8.09 -5.59 -7.37
C ASP A 94 6.93 -5.60 -6.36
N LYS A 95 5.95 -6.49 -6.59
CA LYS A 95 4.80 -6.65 -5.69
C LYS A 95 5.22 -6.94 -4.23
N SER A 96 6.28 -7.70 -4.03
CA SER A 96 6.83 -7.98 -2.69
C SER A 96 7.33 -6.72 -1.97
N VAL A 97 7.84 -5.73 -2.71
CA VAL A 97 8.25 -4.43 -2.15
C VAL A 97 7.01 -3.60 -1.85
N VAL A 98 6.02 -3.54 -2.73
CA VAL A 98 4.75 -2.86 -2.43
C VAL A 98 4.08 -3.46 -1.19
N ASP A 99 4.07 -4.79 -1.06
CA ASP A 99 3.43 -5.51 0.05
C ASP A 99 4.21 -5.45 1.37
N SER A 100 5.46 -4.93 1.38
CA SER A 100 6.21 -4.71 2.62
C SER A 100 5.73 -3.48 3.40
N PHE A 101 5.08 -2.51 2.73
CA PHE A 101 4.47 -1.36 3.36
C PHE A 101 3.13 -1.75 3.97
N THR A 102 2.88 -1.29 5.20
CA THR A 102 1.57 -1.49 5.84
C THR A 102 0.52 -0.63 5.13
N THR A 103 -0.53 -1.25 4.60
CA THR A 103 -1.65 -0.49 4.01
C THR A 103 -2.37 0.29 5.09
N SER A 104 -2.41 1.61 4.95
CA SER A 104 -3.26 2.47 5.76
C SER A 104 -4.59 2.72 5.08
N GLU A 105 -5.64 2.53 5.86
CA GLU A 105 -7.02 2.85 5.51
C GLU A 105 -7.54 4.02 6.37
N LEU A 106 -6.66 4.72 7.09
CA LEU A 106 -7.03 5.75 8.05
C LEU A 106 -6.69 7.13 7.48
N VAL A 107 -7.69 8.01 7.42
CA VAL A 107 -7.52 9.34 6.83
C VAL A 107 -8.19 10.43 7.65
N ARG A 108 -7.65 11.64 7.52
CA ARG A 108 -8.23 12.89 8.02
C ARG A 108 -8.13 13.93 6.92
N THR A 109 -9.17 14.72 6.72
CA THR A 109 -9.08 15.84 5.76
C THR A 109 -8.25 16.98 6.37
N VAL A 110 -7.47 17.66 5.53
CA VAL A 110 -6.74 18.89 5.93
C VAL A 110 -7.70 19.84 6.67
N ASN A 111 -7.30 20.32 7.85
CA ASN A 111 -8.11 21.19 8.73
C ASN A 111 -9.41 20.58 9.29
N ASP A 112 -9.62 19.27 9.18
CA ASP A 112 -10.68 18.53 9.86
C ASP A 112 -10.11 17.77 11.06
N THR A 113 -10.93 17.52 12.08
CA THR A 113 -10.57 16.68 13.23
C THR A 113 -11.07 15.25 13.09
N LYS A 114 -12.04 15.00 12.19
CA LYS A 114 -12.64 13.68 12.01
C LYS A 114 -11.68 12.73 11.30
N VAL A 115 -11.43 11.60 11.95
CA VAL A 115 -10.68 10.48 11.36
C VAL A 115 -11.67 9.47 10.79
N TYR A 116 -11.48 9.11 9.52
CA TYR A 116 -12.27 8.11 8.83
C TYR A 116 -11.45 6.86 8.57
N LYS A 117 -12.10 5.70 8.67
CA LYS A 117 -11.60 4.46 8.07
C LYS A 117 -12.23 4.29 6.69
N LEU A 118 -11.41 3.99 5.71
CA LEU A 118 -11.80 3.78 4.32
C LEU A 118 -12.01 2.29 4.05
N TYR A 119 -12.98 1.99 3.20
CA TYR A 119 -13.30 0.65 2.69
C TYR A 119 -13.43 0.75 1.16
N PRO A 120 -12.31 0.73 0.42
CA PRO A 120 -12.33 0.78 -1.04
C PRO A 120 -13.05 -0.43 -1.65
N ALA A 121 -13.75 -0.19 -2.76
CA ALA A 121 -14.43 -1.20 -3.56
C ALA A 121 -14.37 -0.77 -5.04
N GLY A 122 -13.22 -1.02 -5.68
CA GLY A 122 -12.89 -0.44 -6.99
C GLY A 122 -12.59 1.06 -6.88
N ASP A 123 -13.07 1.85 -7.85
CA ASP A 123 -12.88 3.31 -7.90
C ASP A 123 -13.83 4.09 -6.96
N THR A 124 -14.58 3.38 -6.11
CA THR A 124 -15.50 3.92 -5.09
C THR A 124 -15.26 3.21 -3.75
N GLY A 125 -16.07 3.49 -2.74
CA GLY A 125 -16.06 2.75 -1.49
C GLY A 125 -16.83 3.47 -0.40
N GLU A 126 -16.64 3.01 0.83
CA GLU A 126 -17.25 3.62 2.01
C GLU A 126 -16.20 4.29 2.89
N LYS A 127 -16.54 5.45 3.48
CA LYS A 127 -15.82 6.03 4.61
C LYS A 127 -16.70 5.96 5.86
N ARG A 128 -16.10 5.52 6.96
CA ARG A 128 -16.76 5.44 8.27
C ARG A 128 -16.04 6.32 9.27
N TRP A 129 -16.77 7.22 9.91
CA TRP A 129 -16.19 8.11 10.91
C TRP A 129 -15.92 7.34 12.20
N ILE A 130 -14.69 7.41 12.70
CA ILE A 130 -14.31 6.93 14.03
C ILE A 130 -14.58 8.07 15.02
N LYS A 131 -15.62 7.93 15.83
CA LYS A 131 -16.17 9.07 16.59
C LYS A 131 -15.31 9.52 17.76
N THR A 132 -14.57 8.60 18.38
CA THR A 132 -13.84 8.87 19.61
C THR A 132 -12.42 8.34 19.55
N ALA A 133 -11.50 9.03 20.24
CA ALA A 133 -10.15 8.53 20.45
C ALA A 133 -10.15 7.21 21.23
N GLU A 134 -11.09 7.03 22.17
CA GLU A 134 -11.32 5.76 22.87
C GLU A 134 -11.63 4.62 21.90
N GLY A 135 -12.55 4.84 20.96
CA GLY A 135 -12.92 3.88 19.93
C GLY A 135 -11.75 3.56 19.00
N PHE A 136 -10.98 4.59 18.62
CA PHE A 136 -9.76 4.43 17.84
C PHE A 136 -8.75 3.51 18.53
N ASN A 137 -8.44 3.78 19.80
CA ASN A 137 -7.51 2.98 20.59
C ASN A 137 -8.03 1.57 20.86
N ARG A 138 -9.32 1.44 21.18
CA ARG A 138 -9.97 0.13 21.44
C ARG A 138 -9.93 -0.78 20.23
N MET A 139 -10.06 -0.24 19.02
CA MET A 139 -9.95 -0.98 17.77
C MET A 139 -8.49 -1.31 17.38
N GLY A 140 -7.51 -0.86 18.16
CA GLY A 140 -6.09 -1.08 17.88
C GLY A 140 -5.59 -0.33 16.64
N TYR A 141 -6.27 0.74 16.25
CA TYR A 141 -5.82 1.57 15.13
C TYR A 141 -4.56 2.35 15.50
N ASP A 142 -3.73 2.59 14.50
CA ASP A 142 -2.46 3.28 14.66
C ASP A 142 -2.59 4.75 14.26
N TRP A 143 -2.34 5.65 15.20
CA TRP A 143 -2.38 7.10 14.95
C TRP A 143 -1.36 7.52 13.90
N ASP A 144 -0.22 6.82 13.81
CA ASP A 144 0.82 7.09 12.83
C ASP A 144 0.38 6.73 11.41
N ALA A 145 -0.57 5.79 11.27
CA ALA A 145 -1.08 5.38 9.97
C ALA A 145 -2.02 6.43 9.35
N ILE A 146 -2.49 7.44 10.09
CA ILE A 146 -3.43 8.43 9.55
C ILE A 146 -2.76 9.27 8.45
N TYR A 147 -3.34 9.25 7.25
CA TYR A 147 -2.96 10.16 6.16
C TYR A 147 -3.81 11.42 6.19
N GLU A 148 -3.17 12.55 5.92
CA GLU A 148 -3.90 13.78 5.61
C GLU A 148 -4.26 13.81 4.12
N ILE A 149 -5.54 14.00 3.81
CA ILE A 149 -6.06 13.97 2.42
C ILE A 149 -6.85 15.24 2.09
N ASN A 150 -7.02 15.51 0.80
CA ASN A 150 -7.89 16.60 0.37
C ASN A 150 -9.39 16.20 0.45
N ALA A 151 -10.28 17.18 0.29
CA ALA A 151 -11.72 16.95 0.36
C ALA A 151 -12.26 16.12 -0.82
N VAL A 152 -11.63 16.19 -2.00
CA VAL A 152 -12.03 15.43 -3.20
C VAL A 152 -11.86 13.94 -2.94
N ASP A 153 -10.67 13.53 -2.48
CA ASP A 153 -10.34 12.16 -2.08
C ASP A 153 -11.34 11.62 -1.05
N ARG A 154 -11.56 12.38 0.05
CA ARG A 154 -12.56 12.00 1.06
C ARG A 154 -13.96 11.83 0.46
N ASN A 155 -14.36 12.73 -0.44
CA ASN A 155 -15.71 12.75 -1.01
C ASN A 155 -15.91 11.72 -2.13
N SER A 156 -14.86 11.07 -2.62
CA SER A 156 -14.97 9.93 -3.55
C SER A 156 -15.48 8.64 -2.87
N TYR A 157 -15.62 8.65 -1.55
CA TYR A 157 -16.24 7.56 -0.78
C TYR A 157 -17.63 7.96 -0.28
N ASP A 158 -18.57 7.02 -0.38
CA ASP A 158 -19.88 7.13 0.27
C ASP A 158 -19.73 7.14 1.79
N THR A 159 -20.59 7.87 2.48
CA THR A 159 -20.60 7.85 3.95
C THR A 159 -21.46 6.69 4.40
N GLY A 160 -20.92 5.81 5.24
CA GLY A 160 -21.77 4.85 5.93
C GLY A 160 -21.58 4.85 7.44
N ALA A 161 -21.79 3.70 8.07
CA ALA A 161 -22.07 3.65 9.50
C ALA A 161 -20.84 4.10 10.32
N ASN A 162 -21.06 4.95 11.33
CA ASN A 162 -19.99 5.37 12.21
C ASN A 162 -19.40 4.18 12.98
N ILE A 163 -18.11 4.28 13.29
CA ILE A 163 -17.40 3.38 14.20
C ILE A 163 -17.42 4.03 15.59
N GLU A 164 -18.01 3.32 16.54
CA GLU A 164 -18.10 3.69 17.97
C GLU A 164 -16.79 3.39 18.71
#